data_AF-A0AAN8FLM6-F1
#
_entry.id   AF-A0AAN8FLM6-F1
#
_cell.length_a   1.000
_cell.length_b   1.000
_cell.length_c   1.000
_cell.angle_alpha   90.00
_cell.angle_beta   90.00
_cell.angle_gamma   90.00
#
_symmetry.space_group_name_H-M   'P 1'
#
loop_
_entity.id
_entity.type
_entity.pdbx_description
1 polymer ?
#
loop_
_entity_poly.entity_id
_entity_poly.type
_entity_poly.pdbx_seq_one_letter_code
_entity_poly.pdbx_strand_id
1 'polypeptide(L)'
;MNQSIIDSCFRETRDFLQFLKRINYDHRQCPENAAGAVEVEVSVVVSNIRAVSEVTMDYALELFYRESWRDDRLKFNTSLFKNKTKLALHESYTNFLWFPDTFVPNAIASKNPQRNSISHRSLLRLESNGQLLYSRRISLICECTMDLTLFPFDKQLCKLGIESYGYTADQVAYKWSTGSRPALKLHKIRLPDFTIKEAYVTNQMEVYAT
;
A
#
# COMPACT_ATOMS: atom_id res chain seq x y z
N MET A 1 14.70 -10.28 -27.60
CA MET A 1 14.36 -10.25 -26.16
C MET A 1 15.11 -11.41 -25.51
N ASN A 2 16.08 -11.13 -24.63
CA ASN A 2 17.11 -12.09 -24.22
C ASN A 2 16.57 -13.23 -23.32
N GLN A 3 16.65 -14.47 -23.82
CA GLN A 3 16.32 -15.71 -23.11
C GLN A 3 17.03 -15.83 -21.74
N SER A 4 18.23 -15.25 -21.61
CA SER A 4 19.03 -15.25 -20.37
C SER A 4 18.43 -14.42 -19.22
N ILE A 5 17.66 -13.37 -19.53
CA ILE A 5 16.98 -12.54 -18.51
C ILE A 5 15.76 -13.28 -17.94
N ILE A 6 15.03 -13.99 -18.81
CA ILE A 6 13.85 -14.79 -18.44
C ILE A 6 14.30 -15.97 -17.55
N ASP A 7 15.38 -16.65 -17.91
CA ASP A 7 15.93 -17.77 -17.12
C ASP A 7 16.48 -17.34 -15.74
N SER A 8 17.05 -16.13 -15.62
CA SER A 8 17.50 -15.62 -14.32
C SER A 8 16.33 -15.28 -13.40
N CYS A 9 15.28 -14.66 -13.94
CA CYS A 9 14.06 -14.29 -13.19
C CYS A 9 13.28 -15.54 -12.71
N PHE A 10 13.22 -16.58 -13.55
CA PHE A 10 12.54 -17.83 -13.21
C PHE A 10 13.27 -18.63 -12.13
N ARG A 11 14.61 -18.67 -12.14
CA ARG A 11 15.40 -19.30 -11.07
C ARG A 11 15.25 -18.59 -9.73
N GLU A 12 15.33 -17.25 -9.73
CA GLU A 12 15.16 -16.43 -8.51
C GLU A 12 13.80 -16.62 -7.84
N THR A 13 12.74 -16.81 -8.65
CA THR A 13 11.39 -17.15 -8.18
C THR A 13 11.39 -18.51 -7.47
N ARG A 14 11.90 -19.57 -8.11
CA ARG A 14 11.93 -20.91 -7.50
C ARG A 14 12.75 -20.94 -6.19
N ASP A 15 13.85 -20.21 -6.15
CA ASP A 15 14.74 -20.13 -5.00
C ASP A 15 14.05 -19.50 -3.78
N PHE A 16 13.18 -18.50 -4.00
CA PHE A 16 12.46 -17.84 -2.90
C PHE A 16 11.38 -18.72 -2.26
N LEU A 17 10.61 -19.49 -3.05
CA LEU A 17 9.65 -20.46 -2.48
C LEU A 17 10.36 -21.54 -1.64
N GLN A 18 11.52 -22.00 -2.10
CA GLN A 18 12.33 -22.96 -1.34
C GLN A 18 12.85 -22.34 -0.05
N PHE A 19 13.27 -21.05 -0.08
CA PHE A 19 13.64 -20.30 1.11
C PHE A 19 12.49 -20.24 2.13
N LEU A 20 11.27 -19.85 1.71
CA LEU A 20 10.10 -19.79 2.60
C LEU A 20 9.79 -21.15 3.24
N LYS A 21 9.88 -22.24 2.48
CA LYS A 21 9.72 -23.60 3.01
C LYS A 21 10.79 -23.95 4.03
N ARG A 22 12.05 -23.59 3.78
CA ARG A 22 13.19 -23.89 4.67
C ARG A 22 13.05 -23.19 6.03
N ILE A 23 12.53 -21.96 6.05
CA ILE A 23 12.30 -21.21 7.29
C ILE A 23 10.94 -21.53 7.94
N ASN A 24 10.16 -22.46 7.36
CA ASN A 24 8.81 -22.80 7.79
C ASN A 24 7.91 -21.56 7.96
N TYR A 25 7.91 -20.67 6.97
CA TYR A 25 7.19 -19.40 7.04
C TYR A 25 5.68 -19.60 7.00
N ASP A 26 4.97 -19.09 8.02
CA ASP A 26 3.52 -18.97 8.02
C ASP A 26 3.09 -17.50 7.80
N HIS A 27 2.44 -17.26 6.66
CA HIS A 27 1.94 -15.95 6.27
C HIS A 27 0.68 -15.53 7.02
N ARG A 28 0.04 -16.43 7.77
CA ARG A 28 -1.17 -16.13 8.55
C ARG A 28 -0.84 -15.52 9.91
N GLN A 29 0.39 -15.72 10.38
CA GLN A 29 0.88 -15.16 11.64
C GLN A 29 1.45 -13.76 11.40
N CYS A 30 0.92 -12.79 12.14
CA CYS A 30 1.47 -11.45 12.23
C CYS A 30 2.94 -11.51 12.68
N PRO A 31 3.87 -10.78 12.02
CA PRO A 31 5.26 -10.78 12.41
C PRO A 31 5.45 -10.30 13.86
N GLU A 32 6.03 -11.16 14.69
CA GLU A 32 6.46 -10.77 16.03
C GLU A 32 7.84 -10.10 15.92
N ASN A 33 7.85 -8.78 15.79
CA ASN A 33 9.09 -8.03 15.78
C ASN A 33 9.57 -7.83 17.23
N ALA A 34 10.88 -7.95 17.47
CA ALA A 34 11.48 -7.75 18.81
C ALA A 34 11.19 -6.36 19.42
N ALA A 35 10.68 -5.42 18.62
CA ALA A 35 10.32 -4.06 18.99
C ALA A 35 8.84 -3.88 19.41
N GLY A 36 8.03 -4.95 19.41
CA GLY A 36 6.59 -4.88 19.68
C GLY A 36 5.76 -4.84 18.40
N ALA A 37 4.96 -3.79 18.22
CA ALA A 37 4.06 -3.64 17.06
C ALA A 37 4.81 -3.65 15.72
N VAL A 38 4.18 -4.21 14.70
CA VAL A 38 4.65 -4.09 13.32
C VAL A 38 4.38 -2.68 12.82
N GLU A 39 5.45 -1.94 12.54
CA GLU A 39 5.33 -0.61 11.97
C GLU A 39 5.16 -0.69 10.44
N VAL A 40 4.04 -0.17 9.96
CA VAL A 40 3.71 -0.09 8.54
C VAL A 40 3.88 1.34 8.07
N GLU A 41 4.95 1.58 7.31
CA GLU A 41 5.20 2.88 6.68
C GLU A 41 4.37 3.03 5.41
N VAL A 42 3.56 4.09 5.35
CA VAL A 42 2.67 4.39 4.24
C VAL A 42 3.18 5.58 3.42
N SER A 43 3.12 5.43 2.10
CA SER A 43 3.34 6.50 1.14
C SER A 43 2.26 6.45 0.06
N VAL A 44 1.55 7.56 -0.13
CA VAL A 44 0.46 7.69 -1.09
C VAL A 44 0.88 8.64 -2.20
N VAL A 45 0.73 8.20 -3.44
CA VAL A 45 0.87 9.07 -4.61
C VAL A 45 -0.47 9.16 -5.32
N VAL A 46 -1.14 10.30 -5.20
CA VAL A 46 -2.40 10.56 -5.90
C VAL A 46 -2.07 10.87 -7.35
N SER A 47 -2.45 9.96 -8.23
CA SER A 47 -2.20 10.07 -9.67
C SER A 47 -3.28 10.88 -10.36
N ASN A 48 -4.54 10.70 -9.96
CA ASN A 48 -5.67 11.45 -10.49
C ASN A 48 -6.83 11.50 -9.49
N ILE A 49 -7.65 12.54 -9.59
CA ILE A 49 -9.00 12.58 -9.03
C ILE A 49 -9.92 12.59 -10.25
N ARG A 50 -10.71 11.54 -10.42
CA ARG A 50 -11.55 11.33 -11.62
C ARG A 50 -12.80 12.19 -11.58
N ALA A 51 -13.43 12.26 -10.42
CA ALA A 51 -14.67 12.99 -10.20
C ALA A 51 -14.78 13.36 -8.73
N VAL A 52 -15.47 14.45 -8.49
CA VAL A 52 -15.98 14.88 -7.20
C VAL A 52 -17.47 15.14 -7.45
N SER A 53 -18.34 14.57 -6.63
CA SER A 53 -19.78 14.62 -6.81
C SER A 53 -20.44 15.18 -5.57
N GLU A 54 -21.02 16.38 -5.70
CA GLU A 54 -21.79 17.05 -4.64
C GLU A 54 -23.16 16.39 -4.44
N VAL A 55 -23.66 15.69 -5.48
CA VAL A 55 -24.96 15.00 -5.44
C VAL A 55 -24.86 13.71 -4.64
N THR A 56 -23.81 12.92 -4.86
CA THR A 56 -23.60 11.63 -4.18
C THR A 56 -22.68 11.74 -2.97
N MET A 57 -22.13 12.93 -2.69
CA MET A 57 -21.22 13.19 -1.57
C MET A 57 -20.01 12.25 -1.58
N ASP A 58 -19.40 12.09 -2.76
CA ASP A 58 -18.27 11.20 -2.96
C ASP A 58 -17.22 11.78 -3.91
N TYR A 59 -16.05 11.15 -3.90
CA TYR A 59 -15.00 11.44 -4.85
C TYR A 59 -14.30 10.17 -5.31
N ALA A 60 -13.97 10.11 -6.60
CA ALA A 60 -13.29 9.01 -7.23
C ALA A 60 -11.80 9.33 -7.38
N LEU A 61 -10.94 8.49 -6.81
CA LEU A 61 -9.49 8.70 -6.82
C LEU A 61 -8.74 7.54 -7.47
N GLU A 62 -7.60 7.87 -8.07
CA GLU A 62 -6.60 6.91 -8.49
C GLU A 62 -5.28 7.21 -7.80
N LEU A 63 -4.76 6.24 -7.06
CA LEU A 63 -3.50 6.40 -6.35
C LEU A 63 -2.57 5.21 -6.54
N PHE A 64 -1.28 5.46 -6.33
CA PHE A 64 -0.33 4.42 -5.99
C PHE A 64 -0.23 4.38 -4.48
N TYR A 65 -0.65 3.26 -3.91
CA TYR A 65 -0.53 2.97 -2.49
C TYR A 65 0.75 2.18 -2.26
N ARG A 66 1.58 2.65 -1.34
CA ARG A 66 2.82 1.98 -0.95
C ARG A 66 2.80 1.75 0.55
N GLU A 67 3.00 0.51 0.92
CA GLU A 67 3.17 0.09 2.30
C GLU A 67 4.51 -0.63 2.42
N SER A 68 5.20 -0.38 3.52
CA SER A 68 6.54 -0.90 3.78
C SER A 68 6.61 -1.31 5.24
N TRP A 69 6.85 -2.59 5.49
CA TRP A 69 6.96 -3.14 6.85
C TRP A 69 8.13 -4.12 6.90
N ARG A 70 8.60 -4.39 8.11
CA ARG A 70 9.70 -5.32 8.35
C ARG A 70 9.17 -6.62 8.94
N ASP A 71 9.58 -7.74 8.35
CA ASP A 71 9.37 -9.07 8.90
C ASP A 71 10.75 -9.72 9.10
N ASP A 72 11.15 -9.85 10.36
CA ASP A 72 12.46 -10.37 10.73
C ASP A 72 12.67 -11.83 10.31
N ARG A 73 11.60 -12.61 10.11
CA ARG A 73 11.65 -13.99 9.63
C ARG A 73 12.12 -14.09 8.18
N LEU A 74 11.93 -13.02 7.41
CA LEU A 74 12.31 -12.93 5.99
C LEU A 74 13.74 -12.42 5.78
N LYS A 75 14.50 -12.17 6.84
CA LYS A 75 15.93 -11.85 6.73
C LYS A 75 16.66 -12.98 6.02
N PHE A 76 17.51 -12.61 5.07
CA PHE A 76 18.29 -13.59 4.33
C PHE A 76 19.72 -13.11 4.13
N ASN A 77 20.65 -14.06 4.11
CA ASN A 77 22.02 -13.78 3.71
C ASN A 77 22.08 -13.61 2.19
N THR A 78 22.71 -12.52 1.71
CA THR A 78 22.83 -12.18 0.29
C THR A 78 23.50 -13.30 -0.52
N SER A 79 24.38 -14.10 0.09
CA SER A 79 25.02 -15.24 -0.56
C SER A 79 24.02 -16.30 -1.07
N LEU A 80 22.84 -16.42 -0.46
CA LEU A 80 21.78 -17.32 -0.90
C LEU A 80 21.15 -16.89 -2.23
N PHE A 81 21.19 -15.60 -2.54
CA PHE A 81 20.56 -15.00 -3.72
C PHE A 81 21.57 -14.26 -4.58
N LYS A 82 22.71 -14.91 -4.89
CA LYS A 82 23.75 -14.39 -5.80
C LYS A 82 24.28 -13.01 -5.39
N ASN A 83 24.48 -12.80 -4.09
CA ASN A 83 24.93 -11.53 -3.47
C ASN A 83 23.98 -10.34 -3.71
N LYS A 84 22.70 -10.59 -4.01
CA LYS A 84 21.70 -9.52 -4.10
C LYS A 84 21.25 -9.09 -2.70
N THR A 85 21.21 -7.78 -2.48
CA THR A 85 20.65 -7.16 -1.27
C THR A 85 19.15 -6.92 -1.38
N LYS A 86 18.59 -6.94 -2.60
CA LYS A 86 17.18 -6.68 -2.91
C LYS A 86 16.67 -7.69 -3.91
N LEU A 87 15.51 -8.28 -3.62
CA LEU A 87 14.80 -9.22 -4.47
C LEU A 87 13.54 -8.53 -5.01
N ALA A 88 13.38 -8.53 -6.33
CA ALA A 88 12.13 -8.15 -6.97
C ALA A 88 11.27 -9.42 -7.09
N LEU A 89 10.17 -9.46 -6.35
CA LEU A 89 9.29 -10.61 -6.30
C LEU A 89 8.10 -10.40 -7.24
N HIS A 90 7.66 -11.47 -7.88
CA HIS A 90 6.44 -11.46 -8.69
C HIS A 90 5.20 -11.23 -7.81
N GLU A 91 4.14 -10.63 -8.35
CA GLU A 91 2.90 -10.33 -7.62
C GLU A 91 2.22 -11.57 -7.02
N SER A 92 2.46 -12.76 -7.60
CA SER A 92 1.93 -14.03 -7.07
C SER A 92 2.44 -14.40 -5.68
N TYR A 93 3.55 -13.79 -5.22
CA TYR A 93 4.07 -13.99 -3.86
C TYR A 93 3.21 -13.38 -2.77
N THR A 94 2.26 -12.51 -3.15
CA THR A 94 1.30 -11.94 -2.21
C THR A 94 0.51 -13.00 -1.45
N ASN A 95 0.29 -14.18 -2.06
CA ASN A 95 -0.41 -15.30 -1.43
C ASN A 95 0.44 -16.13 -0.45
N PHE A 96 1.75 -15.84 -0.35
CA PHE A 96 2.70 -16.64 0.45
C PHE A 96 3.43 -15.80 1.51
N LEU A 97 3.14 -14.50 1.59
CA LEU A 97 3.73 -13.57 2.54
C LEU A 97 2.62 -12.96 3.38
N TRP A 98 2.92 -12.64 4.63
CA TRP A 98 1.98 -11.88 5.46
C TRP A 98 1.88 -10.44 4.92
N PHE A 99 0.67 -9.90 4.89
CA PHE A 99 0.40 -8.49 4.57
C PHE A 99 -0.42 -7.88 5.70
N PRO A 100 -0.23 -6.59 6.00
CA PRO A 100 -1.12 -5.90 6.91
C PRO A 100 -2.53 -5.84 6.31
N ASP A 101 -3.53 -5.83 7.18
CA ASP A 101 -4.95 -5.78 6.87
C ASP A 101 -5.42 -4.34 6.59
N THR A 102 -4.67 -3.62 5.76
CA THR A 102 -4.95 -2.23 5.39
C THR A 102 -6.37 -2.08 4.87
N PHE A 103 -7.14 -1.22 5.53
CA PHE A 103 -8.53 -0.90 5.24
C PHE A 103 -8.72 0.61 5.03
N VAL A 104 -9.70 0.96 4.19
CA VAL A 104 -10.09 2.34 3.90
C VAL A 104 -11.54 2.52 4.37
N PRO A 105 -11.78 3.05 5.57
CA PRO A 105 -13.09 3.04 6.20
C PRO A 105 -14.16 3.82 5.44
N ASN A 106 -13.75 4.90 4.77
CA ASN A 106 -14.67 5.71 3.99
C ASN A 106 -14.72 5.31 2.51
N ALA A 107 -14.18 4.15 2.11
CA ALA A 107 -14.33 3.67 0.73
C ALA A 107 -15.70 3.01 0.54
N ILE A 108 -16.52 3.61 -0.31
CA ILE A 108 -17.84 3.06 -0.71
C ILE A 108 -17.71 2.03 -1.82
N ALA A 109 -16.68 2.16 -2.67
CA ALA A 109 -16.38 1.20 -3.71
C ALA A 109 -14.89 1.18 -4.02
N SER A 110 -14.39 0.00 -4.39
CA SER A 110 -13.05 -0.15 -4.95
C SER A 110 -13.12 -0.93 -6.25
N LYS A 111 -12.25 -0.59 -7.21
CA LYS A 111 -12.07 -1.46 -8.36
C LYS A 111 -11.21 -2.65 -7.94
N ASN A 112 -11.85 -3.81 -7.88
CA ASN A 112 -11.16 -5.06 -7.58
C ASN A 112 -9.96 -5.25 -8.54
N PRO A 113 -8.76 -5.55 -8.02
CA PRO A 113 -7.63 -5.87 -8.86
C PRO A 113 -7.93 -7.13 -9.67
N GLN A 114 -8.09 -6.98 -10.98
CA GLN A 114 -8.30 -8.11 -11.87
C GLN A 114 -6.98 -8.87 -12.09
N ARG A 115 -7.00 -10.17 -11.85
CA ARG A 115 -5.85 -11.05 -12.10
C ARG A 115 -5.41 -10.94 -13.55
N ASN A 116 -4.10 -10.80 -13.77
CA ASN A 116 -3.47 -10.63 -15.09
C ASN A 116 -3.86 -9.34 -15.84
N SER A 117 -4.58 -8.40 -15.21
CA SER A 117 -4.87 -7.13 -15.84
C SER A 117 -3.62 -6.25 -15.91
N ILE A 118 -3.36 -5.68 -17.09
CA ILE A 118 -2.28 -4.72 -17.29
C ILE A 118 -2.53 -3.44 -16.47
N SER A 119 -3.78 -3.12 -16.15
CA SER A 119 -4.13 -1.95 -15.33
C SER A 119 -3.90 -2.16 -13.83
N HIS A 120 -3.82 -3.41 -13.37
CA HIS A 120 -3.65 -3.78 -11.96
C HIS A 120 -2.32 -4.52 -11.78
N ARG A 121 -1.22 -3.77 -11.87
CA ARG A 121 0.12 -4.27 -11.56
C ARG A 121 0.53 -3.86 -10.15
N SER A 122 1.23 -4.76 -9.49
CA SER A 122 1.88 -4.49 -8.21
C SER A 122 3.37 -4.73 -8.29
N LEU A 123 4.10 -4.06 -7.42
CA LEU A 123 5.53 -4.22 -7.23
C LEU A 123 5.75 -4.70 -5.81
N LEU A 124 6.44 -5.83 -5.67
CA LEU A 124 6.83 -6.41 -4.41
C LEU A 124 8.36 -6.50 -4.37
N ARG A 125 8.96 -5.91 -3.35
CA ARG A 125 10.41 -5.96 -3.14
C ARG A 125 10.70 -6.39 -1.71
N LEU A 126 11.65 -7.32 -1.57
CA LEU A 126 12.18 -7.74 -0.29
C LEU A 126 13.65 -7.32 -0.20
N GLU A 127 14.03 -6.64 0.87
CA GLU A 127 15.42 -6.35 1.20
C GLU A 127 15.98 -7.42 2.14
N SER A 128 17.30 -7.65 2.06
CA SER A 128 18.02 -8.66 2.85
C SER A 128 17.83 -8.56 4.37
N ASN A 129 17.48 -7.37 4.87
CA ASN A 129 17.20 -7.10 6.28
C ASN A 129 15.76 -7.45 6.72
N GLY A 130 14.94 -8.03 5.84
CA GLY A 130 13.54 -8.40 6.09
C GLY A 130 12.53 -7.29 5.77
N GLN A 131 12.98 -6.14 5.24
CA GLN A 131 12.08 -5.07 4.84
C GLN A 131 11.34 -5.43 3.54
N LEU A 132 10.02 -5.46 3.61
CA LEU A 132 9.14 -5.56 2.46
C LEU A 132 8.67 -4.17 2.02
N LEU A 133 8.56 -4.00 0.71
CA LEU A 133 7.89 -2.88 0.07
C LEU A 133 6.87 -3.43 -0.92
N TYR A 134 5.61 -3.09 -0.69
CA TYR A 134 4.53 -3.40 -1.60
C TYR A 134 3.91 -2.12 -2.16
N SER A 135 3.88 -2.00 -3.47
CA SER A 135 3.35 -0.84 -4.19
C SER A 135 2.32 -1.30 -5.19
N ARG A 136 1.08 -0.81 -5.06
CA ARG A 136 -0.04 -1.16 -5.96
C ARG A 136 -0.81 0.07 -6.40
N ARG A 137 -1.36 0.04 -7.61
CA ARG A 137 -2.32 1.05 -8.08
C ARG A 137 -3.71 0.69 -7.58
N ILE A 138 -4.37 1.63 -6.92
CA ILE A 138 -5.72 1.47 -6.38
C ILE A 138 -6.63 2.54 -6.98
N SER A 139 -7.84 2.14 -7.36
CA SER A 139 -8.93 3.07 -7.71
C SER A 139 -10.03 2.91 -6.68
N LEU A 140 -10.34 3.99 -5.97
CA LEU A 140 -11.32 4.03 -4.89
C LEU A 140 -12.37 5.09 -5.21
N ILE A 141 -13.59 4.83 -4.77
CA ILE A 141 -14.61 5.87 -4.58
C ILE A 141 -14.79 5.97 -3.08
N CYS A 142 -14.59 7.17 -2.55
CA CYS A 142 -14.61 7.44 -1.13
C CYS A 142 -15.69 8.47 -0.80
N GLU A 143 -16.36 8.28 0.33
CA GLU A 143 -17.32 9.23 0.86
C GLU A 143 -16.59 10.52 1.26
N CYS A 144 -17.24 11.64 0.95
CA CYS A 144 -16.83 12.98 1.32
C CYS A 144 -18.08 13.79 1.68
N THR A 145 -18.33 13.96 2.97
CA THR A 145 -19.42 14.80 3.48
C THR A 145 -19.09 16.29 3.21
N MET A 146 -19.66 16.83 2.15
CA MET A 146 -19.41 18.21 1.70
C MET A 146 -20.33 19.21 2.40
N ASP A 147 -19.82 20.42 2.66
CA ASP A 147 -20.61 21.55 3.12
C ASP A 147 -20.92 22.46 1.92
N LEU A 148 -22.16 22.41 1.45
CA LEU A 148 -22.64 23.11 0.26
C LEU A 148 -23.36 24.43 0.58
N THR A 149 -23.18 24.99 1.79
CA THR A 149 -23.82 26.24 2.22
C THR A 149 -23.52 27.43 1.30
N LEU A 150 -22.35 27.44 0.66
CA LEU A 150 -21.88 28.51 -0.22
C LEU A 150 -21.77 28.07 -1.68
N PHE A 151 -22.44 27.01 -2.09
CA PHE A 151 -22.39 26.52 -3.47
C PHE A 151 -22.69 27.63 -4.49
N PRO A 152 -21.89 27.82 -5.57
CA PRO A 152 -20.74 27.00 -6.00
C PRO A 152 -19.36 27.52 -5.54
N PHE A 153 -19.30 28.47 -4.58
CA PHE A 153 -18.07 29.13 -4.12
C PHE A 153 -17.54 28.57 -2.78
N ASP A 154 -17.86 27.33 -2.49
CA ASP A 154 -17.50 26.65 -1.25
C ASP A 154 -16.08 26.04 -1.30
N LYS A 155 -15.69 25.39 -0.20
CA LYS A 155 -14.42 24.66 -0.08
C LYS A 155 -14.72 23.31 0.56
N GLN A 156 -14.32 22.25 -0.12
CA GLN A 156 -14.55 20.89 0.37
C GLN A 156 -13.28 20.27 0.92
N LEU A 157 -13.40 19.60 2.06
CA LEU A 157 -12.33 18.83 2.69
C LEU A 157 -12.68 17.34 2.64
N CYS A 158 -12.20 16.64 1.62
CA CYS A 158 -12.38 15.20 1.47
C CYS A 158 -11.23 14.43 2.11
N LYS A 159 -11.56 13.52 3.04
CA LYS A 159 -10.59 12.70 3.76
C LYS A 159 -10.42 11.34 3.07
N LEU A 160 -9.22 10.77 3.13
CA LEU A 160 -8.94 9.38 2.80
C LEU A 160 -8.44 8.69 4.07
N GLY A 161 -9.27 7.85 4.68
CA GLY A 161 -8.88 7.06 5.86
C GLY A 161 -8.04 5.85 5.45
N ILE A 162 -6.98 5.55 6.19
CA ILE A 162 -6.18 4.33 6.02
C ILE A 162 -5.87 3.81 7.42
N GLU A 163 -6.30 2.58 7.72
CA GLU A 163 -6.16 1.98 9.05
C GLU A 163 -6.03 0.45 8.99
N SER A 164 -5.75 -0.18 10.13
CA SER A 164 -5.90 -1.63 10.31
C SER A 164 -7.38 -1.96 10.54
N TYR A 165 -7.85 -3.10 10.04
CA TYR A 165 -9.22 -3.56 10.28
C TYR A 165 -9.37 -4.41 11.55
N GLY A 166 -8.47 -5.36 11.76
CA GLY A 166 -8.56 -6.40 12.79
C GLY A 166 -7.40 -6.41 13.78
N TYR A 167 -6.32 -5.66 13.53
CA TYR A 167 -5.23 -5.50 14.50
C TYR A 167 -5.38 -4.20 15.27
N THR A 168 -5.08 -4.28 16.57
CA THR A 168 -4.97 -3.11 17.45
C THR A 168 -3.62 -2.42 17.27
N ALA A 169 -3.50 -1.18 17.73
CA ALA A 169 -2.31 -0.35 17.54
C ALA A 169 -1.02 -0.92 18.21
N ASP A 170 -1.16 -1.78 19.21
CA ASP A 170 -0.07 -2.53 19.85
C ASP A 170 0.44 -3.71 19.00
N GLN A 171 -0.34 -4.16 18.02
CA GLN A 171 0.03 -5.23 17.10
C GLN A 171 0.51 -4.66 15.76
N VAL A 172 -0.24 -3.71 15.17
CA VAL A 172 0.09 -3.08 13.89
C VAL A 172 -0.12 -1.57 14.00
N ALA A 173 0.95 -0.82 13.76
CA ALA A 173 0.94 0.64 13.84
C ALA A 173 1.26 1.26 12.48
N TYR A 174 0.31 2.01 11.93
CA TYR A 174 0.50 2.74 10.68
C TYR A 174 1.22 4.06 10.94
N LYS A 175 2.22 4.37 10.11
CA LYS A 175 2.97 5.62 10.15
C LYS A 175 3.18 6.16 8.75
N TRP A 176 3.17 7.48 8.62
CA TRP A 176 3.53 8.12 7.36
C TRP A 176 5.03 8.00 7.09
N SER A 177 5.41 7.72 5.85
CA SER A 177 6.81 7.66 5.42
C SER A 177 7.51 9.01 5.62
N THR A 178 8.58 9.03 6.42
CA THR A 178 9.36 10.23 6.78
C THR A 178 10.71 10.34 6.06
N GLY A 179 11.08 9.33 5.27
CA GLY A 179 12.39 9.24 4.62
C GLY A 179 12.42 9.60 3.13
N SER A 180 13.12 8.79 2.35
CA SER A 180 13.32 8.99 0.90
C SER A 180 12.03 9.04 0.06
N ARG A 181 10.91 8.55 0.60
CA ARG A 181 9.59 8.60 -0.03
C ARG A 181 8.72 9.59 0.72
N PRO A 182 8.15 10.60 0.04
CA PRO A 182 7.20 11.50 0.70
C PRO A 182 5.95 10.72 1.12
N ALA A 183 5.41 11.06 2.29
CA ALA A 183 4.15 10.50 2.80
C ALA A 183 3.00 10.70 1.80
N LEU A 184 2.92 11.89 1.20
CA LEU A 184 1.94 12.25 0.19
C LEU A 184 2.60 12.95 -0.99
N LYS A 185 2.26 12.52 -2.19
CA LYS A 185 2.60 13.23 -3.43
C LYS A 185 1.37 13.37 -4.30
N LEU A 186 1.06 14.59 -4.69
CA LEU A 186 0.05 14.89 -5.70
C LEU A 186 0.72 15.01 -7.08
N HIS A 187 0.19 14.34 -8.08
CA HIS A 187 0.49 14.67 -9.46
C HIS A 187 -0.24 15.95 -9.88
N LYS A 188 0.12 16.51 -11.04
CA LYS A 188 -0.61 17.64 -11.62
C LYS A 188 -1.99 17.16 -12.07
N ILE A 189 -3.00 17.43 -11.24
CA ILE A 189 -4.38 17.00 -11.45
C ILE A 189 -5.19 18.22 -11.90
N ARG A 190 -6.06 18.01 -12.89
CA ARG A 190 -7.02 19.01 -13.36
C ARG A 190 -8.41 18.41 -13.26
N LEU A 191 -9.28 19.08 -12.54
CA LEU A 191 -10.70 18.78 -12.48
C LEU A 191 -11.46 19.86 -13.26
N PRO A 192 -12.62 19.53 -13.84
CA PRO A 192 -13.42 20.51 -14.57
C PRO A 192 -13.96 21.61 -13.66
N ASP A 193 -14.53 21.22 -12.52
CA ASP A 193 -15.30 22.13 -11.66
C ASP A 193 -14.58 22.48 -10.35
N PHE A 194 -13.48 21.78 -10.04
CA PHE A 194 -12.73 21.92 -8.79
C PHE A 194 -11.27 22.28 -9.01
N THR A 195 -10.69 22.98 -8.03
CA THR A 195 -9.25 23.22 -7.96
C THR A 195 -8.71 22.75 -6.62
N ILE A 196 -7.66 21.94 -6.65
CA ILE A 196 -6.98 21.47 -5.44
C ILE A 196 -6.19 22.64 -4.85
N LYS A 197 -6.56 23.08 -3.64
CA LYS A 197 -5.83 24.14 -2.92
C LYS A 197 -4.65 23.59 -2.13
N GLU A 198 -4.87 22.49 -1.41
CA GLU A 198 -3.86 21.85 -0.58
C GLU A 198 -4.17 20.35 -0.43
N ALA A 199 -3.15 19.58 -0.04
CA ALA A 199 -3.35 18.27 0.54
C ALA A 199 -2.23 17.99 1.54
N TYR A 200 -2.58 17.34 2.63
CA TYR A 200 -1.70 17.05 3.75
C TYR A 200 -2.07 15.69 4.35
N VAL A 201 -1.19 15.21 5.22
CA VAL A 201 -1.38 13.96 5.96
C VAL A 201 -1.49 14.26 7.45
N THR A 202 -2.35 13.52 8.14
CA THR A 202 -2.49 13.55 9.60
C THR A 202 -2.47 12.13 10.13
N ASN A 203 -2.11 11.96 11.39
CA ASN A 203 -2.16 10.68 12.10
C ASN A 203 -3.12 10.81 13.29
N GLN A 204 -4.00 9.83 13.46
CA GLN A 204 -4.96 9.75 14.56
C GLN A 204 -5.03 8.30 15.05
N MET A 205 -5.23 8.14 16.35
CA MET A 205 -5.57 6.83 16.95
C MET A 205 -7.05 6.87 17.27
N GLU A 206 -7.82 6.03 16.58
CA GLU A 206 -9.26 5.87 16.81
C GLU A 206 -9.49 4.69 17.75
N VAL A 207 -10.46 4.85 18.65
CA VAL A 207 -10.87 3.80 19.58
C VAL A 207 -12.20 3.24 19.08
N TYR A 208 -12.15 2.08 18.44
CA TYR A 208 -13.35 1.35 18.05
C TYR A 208 -13.84 0.49 19.22
N ALA A 209 -15.16 0.45 19.44
CA ALA A 209 -15.75 -0.46 20.41
C ALA A 209 -15.65 -1.90 19.85
N THR A 210 -14.82 -2.73 20.48
CA THR A 210 -14.74 -4.16 20.22
C THR A 210 -15.88 -4.93 20.88
#